data_AF-A0A291HSR1-F1
#
_entry.id   AF-A0A291HSR1-F1
#
_cell.length_a   1.000
_cell.length_b   1.000
_cell.length_c   1.000
_cell.angle_alpha   90.00
_cell.angle_beta   90.00
_cell.angle_gamma   90.00
#
_symmetry.space_group_name_H-M   'P 1'
#
loop_
_entity.id
_entity.type
_entity.pdbx_description
1 polymer ?
#
loop_
_entity_poly.entity_id
_entity_poly.type
_entity_poly.pdbx_seq_one_letter_code
_entity_poly.pdbx_strand_id
1 'polypeptide(L)'
;MASFTVEKRKTAAGVIRYHCIVRVKKDKAIVYQESRTFGKSTDARTWGKAMMSHIETQRIPGQAPEVPTIRELIAMYQQDPDIAKTIGRTKGYVLNLLAGSDISKLQQ
;
A
#
# COMPACT_ATOMS: atom_id res chain seq x y z
N MET A 1 7.43 3.55 6.80
CA MET A 1 6.85 4.87 7.17
C MET A 1 7.07 5.83 6.02
N ALA A 2 6.05 6.60 5.65
CA ALA A 2 6.14 7.61 4.58
C ALA A 2 6.75 8.91 5.14
N SER A 3 7.59 9.57 4.36
CA SER A 3 8.11 10.90 4.70
C SER A 3 8.19 11.76 3.45
N PHE A 4 8.05 13.08 3.62
CA PHE A 4 8.23 14.05 2.53
C PHE A 4 9.36 15.03 2.82
N THR A 5 10.00 15.51 1.77
CA THR A 5 11.06 16.52 1.84
C THR A 5 10.81 17.57 0.77
N VAL A 6 10.95 18.84 1.12
CA VAL A 6 10.78 19.96 0.18
C VAL A 6 12.14 20.64 -0.01
N GLU A 7 12.65 20.60 -1.23
CA GLU A 7 13.89 21.24 -1.63
C GLU A 7 13.61 22.52 -2.40
N LYS A 8 14.34 23.60 -2.08
CA LYS A 8 14.29 24.86 -2.81
C LYS A 8 15.34 24.83 -3.92
N ARG A 9 14.93 25.03 -5.17
CA ARG A 9 15.82 25.04 -6.33
C ARG A 9 15.63 26.34 -7.13
N LYS A 10 16.73 26.92 -7.62
CA LYS A 10 16.69 28.02 -8.57
C LYS A 10 16.84 27.46 -9.98
N THR A 11 15.96 27.86 -10.87
CA THR A 11 16.06 27.52 -12.31
C THR A 11 17.16 28.38 -12.95
N ALA A 12 17.70 27.96 -14.09
CA ALA A 12 18.65 28.78 -14.87
C ALA A 12 18.12 30.19 -15.17
N ALA A 13 16.80 30.34 -15.31
CA ALA A 13 16.11 31.61 -15.48
C ALA A 13 15.90 32.43 -14.18
N GLY A 14 16.52 32.05 -13.04
CA GLY A 14 16.40 32.74 -11.76
C GLY A 14 15.11 32.48 -10.95
N VAL A 15 14.12 31.81 -11.55
CA VAL A 15 12.84 31.50 -10.89
C VAL A 15 13.03 30.43 -9.80
N ILE A 16 12.56 30.74 -8.59
CA ILE A 16 12.54 29.82 -7.45
C ILE A 16 11.42 28.80 -7.65
N ARG A 17 11.75 27.52 -7.56
CA ARG A 17 10.80 26.42 -7.53
C ARG A 17 11.04 25.53 -6.31
N TYR A 18 9.98 24.86 -5.88
CA TYR A 18 9.96 23.98 -4.73
C TYR A 18 9.73 22.54 -5.20
N HIS A 19 10.73 21.69 -5.03
CA HIS A 19 10.67 20.29 -5.40
C HIS A 19 10.30 19.46 -4.17
N CYS A 20 9.10 18.88 -4.17
CA CYS A 20 8.65 18.00 -3.10
C CYS A 20 8.90 16.55 -3.48
N ILE A 21 9.50 15.77 -2.59
CA ILE A 21 9.76 14.34 -2.74
C ILE A 21 9.07 13.61 -1.60
N VAL A 22 8.21 12.66 -1.91
CA VAL A 22 7.59 11.74 -0.96
C VAL A 22 8.25 10.38 -1.12
N ARG A 23 8.70 9.79 -0.01
CA ARG A 23 9.42 8.51 0.03
C ARG A 23 8.77 7.57 1.03
N VAL A 24 8.68 6.29 0.69
CA VAL A 24 8.28 5.23 1.60
C VAL A 24 9.45 4.30 1.84
N LYS A 25 9.85 4.16 3.10
CA LYS A 25 10.89 3.20 3.50
C LYS A 25 10.25 1.99 4.19
N LYS A 26 10.66 0.79 3.78
CA LYS A 26 10.41 -0.51 4.43
C LYS A 26 11.77 -1.18 4.60
N ASP A 27 12.10 -1.61 5.81
CA ASP A 27 13.32 -2.37 6.12
C ASP A 27 14.61 -1.77 5.53
N LYS A 28 14.79 -0.46 5.72
CA LYS A 28 15.93 0.36 5.24
C LYS A 28 16.00 0.58 3.73
N ALA A 29 15.19 -0.09 2.91
CA ALA A 29 15.08 0.14 1.47
C ALA A 29 13.99 1.19 1.14
N ILE A 30 14.20 1.96 0.07
CA ILE A 30 13.18 2.85 -0.50
C ILE A 30 12.27 2.00 -1.40
N VAL A 31 11.04 1.78 -0.98
CA VAL A 31 10.04 0.98 -1.71
C VAL A 31 9.29 1.82 -2.74
N TYR A 32 9.09 3.10 -2.44
CA TYR A 32 8.36 4.03 -3.29
C TYR A 32 8.94 5.43 -3.18
N GLN A 33 9.03 6.11 -4.31
CA GLN A 33 9.40 7.51 -4.37
C GLN A 33 8.58 8.21 -5.46
N GLU A 34 7.95 9.32 -5.09
CA GLU A 34 7.30 10.22 -6.02
C GLU A 34 7.75 11.66 -5.78
N SER A 35 7.89 12.42 -6.85
CA SER A 35 8.35 13.80 -6.77
C SER A 35 7.58 14.73 -7.68
N ARG A 36 7.27 15.92 -7.18
CA ARG A 36 6.57 16.96 -7.93
C ARG A 36 7.12 18.35 -7.62
N THR A 37 7.19 19.20 -8.64
CA THR A 37 7.71 20.57 -8.52
C THR A 37 6.58 21.58 -8.52
N PHE A 38 6.68 22.59 -7.66
CA PHE A 38 5.69 23.65 -7.46
C PHE A 38 6.33 25.04 -7.50
N GLY A 39 5.53 26.06 -7.83
CA GLY A 39 5.95 27.46 -7.78
C GLY A 39 5.95 28.05 -6.36
N LYS A 40 5.07 27.57 -5.47
CA LYS A 40 4.94 28.04 -4.09
C LYS A 40 5.31 26.96 -3.08
N SER A 41 5.92 27.37 -1.97
CA SER A 41 6.31 26.44 -0.89
C SER A 41 5.09 25.85 -0.17
N THR A 42 3.99 26.61 -0.08
CA THR A 42 2.73 26.18 0.54
C THR A 42 2.17 24.96 -0.20
N ASP A 43 2.09 25.05 -1.52
CA ASP A 43 1.49 24.03 -2.38
C ASP A 43 2.31 22.73 -2.32
N ALA A 44 3.63 22.84 -2.30
CA ALA A 44 4.54 21.71 -2.12
C ALA A 44 4.33 20.97 -0.80
N ARG A 45 4.12 21.71 0.31
CA ARG A 45 3.86 21.11 1.64
C ARG A 45 2.48 20.49 1.72
N THR A 46 1.46 21.15 1.17
CA THR A 46 0.08 20.63 1.14
C THR A 46 0.01 19.34 0.34
N TRP A 47 0.63 19.31 -0.85
CA TRP A 47 0.71 18.09 -1.67
C TRP A 47 1.46 16.97 -0.95
N GLY A 48 2.62 17.26 -0.34
CA GLY A 48 3.38 16.25 0.40
C GLY A 48 2.60 15.64 1.57
N LYS A 49 1.87 16.45 2.34
CA LYS A 49 0.98 15.98 3.42
C LYS A 49 -0.17 15.13 2.90
N ALA A 50 -0.87 15.61 1.87
CA ALA A 50 -1.98 14.88 1.26
C ALA A 50 -1.52 13.51 0.74
N MET A 51 -0.35 13.48 0.09
CA MET A 51 0.21 12.26 -0.49
C MET A 51 0.68 11.27 0.58
N MET A 52 1.29 11.74 1.67
CA MET A 52 1.62 10.85 2.79
C MET A 52 0.36 10.21 3.39
N SER A 53 -0.67 11.00 3.65
CA SER A 53 -1.95 10.50 4.17
C SER A 53 -2.60 9.51 3.20
N HIS A 54 -2.52 9.78 1.90
CA HIS A 54 -3.00 8.87 0.87
C HIS A 54 -2.25 7.52 0.91
N ILE A 55 -0.92 7.53 0.99
CA ILE A 55 -0.10 6.31 1.05
C ILE A 55 -0.39 5.51 2.32
N GLU A 56 -0.61 6.18 3.45
CA GLU A 56 -0.94 5.52 4.72
C GLU A 56 -2.33 4.90 4.70
N THR A 57 -3.31 5.55 4.05
CA THR A 57 -4.71 5.10 4.04
C THR A 57 -4.99 4.07 2.94
N GLN A 58 -4.46 4.28 1.73
CA GLN A 58 -4.83 3.53 0.52
C GLN A 58 -3.75 2.55 0.04
N ARG A 59 -2.71 2.31 0.85
CA ARG A 59 -1.47 1.59 0.47
C ARG A 59 -0.72 2.31 -0.66
N ILE A 60 0.49 1.81 -0.95
CA ILE A 60 1.40 2.44 -1.92
C ILE A 60 0.80 2.35 -3.33
N PRO A 61 0.64 3.47 -4.07
CA PRO A 61 0.21 3.45 -5.46
C PRO A 61 1.14 2.58 -6.32
N GLY A 62 0.59 1.57 -7.00
CA GLY A 62 1.35 0.68 -7.87
C GLY A 62 1.94 -0.57 -7.20
N GLN A 63 1.82 -0.73 -5.88
CA GLN A 63 1.87 -2.09 -5.32
C GLN A 63 0.51 -2.72 -5.58
N ALA A 64 0.48 -3.73 -6.46
CA ALA A 64 -0.63 -4.67 -6.45
C ALA A 64 -0.81 -5.14 -5.00
N PRO A 65 -2.04 -5.22 -4.48
CA PRO A 65 -2.25 -5.86 -3.18
C PRO A 65 -1.54 -7.22 -3.25
N GLU A 66 -0.73 -7.55 -2.23
CA GLU A 66 -0.19 -8.90 -2.11
C GLU A 66 -1.38 -9.84 -2.26
N VAL A 67 -1.42 -10.58 -3.38
CA VAL A 67 -2.57 -11.43 -3.64
C VAL A 67 -2.48 -12.54 -2.63
N PRO A 68 -3.46 -12.66 -1.72
CA PRO A 68 -3.40 -13.66 -0.69
C PRO A 68 -3.29 -15.03 -1.33
N THR A 69 -2.50 -15.88 -0.70
CA THR A 69 -2.51 -17.30 -1.02
C THR A 69 -3.92 -17.86 -0.82
N ILE A 70 -4.24 -18.96 -1.50
CA ILE A 70 -5.52 -19.65 -1.28
C ILE A 70 -5.74 -19.98 0.21
N ARG A 71 -4.67 -20.29 0.94
CA ARG A 71 -4.72 -20.50 2.41
C ARG A 71 -5.20 -19.26 3.16
N GLU A 72 -4.59 -18.11 2.88
CA GLU A 72 -4.93 -16.84 3.54
C GLU A 72 -6.35 -16.41 3.18
N LEU A 73 -6.76 -16.62 1.93
CA LEU A 73 -8.12 -16.38 1.48
C LEU A 73 -9.13 -17.22 2.26
N ILE A 74 -8.89 -18.52 2.40
CA ILE A 74 -9.74 -19.42 3.22
C ILE A 74 -9.82 -18.95 4.66
N ALA A 75 -8.68 -18.56 5.27
CA ALA A 75 -8.65 -18.05 6.63
C ALA A 75 -9.47 -16.77 6.80
N MET A 76 -9.38 -15.83 5.84
CA MET A 76 -10.20 -14.62 5.83
C MET A 76 -11.70 -14.95 5.80
N TYR A 77 -12.12 -15.87 4.92
CA TYR A 77 -13.53 -16.29 4.84
C TYR A 77 -14.03 -17.01 6.11
N GLN A 78 -13.17 -17.75 6.80
CA GLN A 78 -13.51 -18.40 8.06
C GLN A 78 -13.56 -17.43 9.26
N GLN A 79 -12.87 -16.29 9.17
CA GLN A 79 -12.85 -15.25 10.21
C GLN A 79 -13.92 -14.18 10.00
N ASP A 80 -14.48 -14.08 8.79
CA ASP A 80 -15.55 -13.15 8.47
C ASP A 80 -16.84 -13.53 9.25
N PRO A 81 -17.40 -12.61 10.07
CA PRO A 81 -18.50 -12.92 10.98
C PRO A 81 -19.83 -13.23 10.28
N ASP A 82 -20.00 -12.82 9.03
CA ASP A 82 -21.21 -13.08 8.26
C ASP A 82 -21.07 -14.37 7.45
N ILE A 83 -19.90 -14.61 6.87
CA ILE A 83 -19.64 -15.78 6.05
C ILE A 83 -19.41 -17.02 6.92
N ALA A 84 -18.66 -16.92 8.01
CA ALA A 84 -18.35 -18.05 8.89
C ALA A 84 -19.61 -18.76 9.40
N LYS A 85 -20.70 -18.02 9.67
CA LYS A 85 -22.00 -18.58 10.10
C LYS A 85 -22.65 -19.46 9.04
N THR A 86 -22.35 -19.23 7.76
CA THR A 86 -22.89 -20.01 6.64
C THR A 86 -22.05 -21.26 6.33
N ILE A 87 -20.85 -21.36 6.89
CA ILE A 87 -19.95 -22.50 6.68
C ILE A 87 -20.40 -23.67 7.56
N GLY A 88 -21.24 -24.51 6.98
CA GLY A 88 -21.64 -25.78 7.59
C GLY A 88 -20.48 -26.79 7.66
N ARG A 89 -20.68 -27.84 8.48
CA ARG A 89 -19.67 -28.87 8.79
C ARG A 89 -18.91 -29.42 7.57
N THR A 90 -19.62 -29.84 6.52
CA THR A 90 -19.00 -30.44 5.32
C THR A 90 -18.16 -29.41 4.55
N LYS A 91 -18.67 -28.19 4.38
CA LYS A 91 -17.92 -27.11 3.71
C LYS A 91 -16.67 -26.74 4.51
N GLY A 92 -16.80 -26.63 5.83
CA GLY A 92 -15.66 -26.37 6.71
C GLY A 92 -14.58 -27.44 6.62
N TYR A 93 -14.96 -28.72 6.57
CA TYR A 93 -14.01 -29.83 6.38
C TYR A 93 -13.24 -29.72 5.07
N VAL A 94 -13.94 -29.47 3.95
CA VAL A 94 -13.30 -29.30 2.63
C VAL A 94 -12.37 -28.09 2.61
N LEU A 95 -12.77 -26.96 3.20
CA LEU A 95 -11.93 -25.77 3.30
C LEU A 95 -10.65 -26.04 4.12
N ASN A 96 -10.75 -26.78 5.22
CA ASN A 96 -9.59 -27.16 6.03
C ASN A 96 -8.67 -28.14 5.29
N LEU A 97 -9.24 -29.08 4.53
CA LEU A 97 -8.48 -29.98 3.67
C LEU A 97 -7.70 -29.19 2.61
N LEU A 98 -8.37 -28.26 1.93
CA LEU A 98 -7.76 -27.40 0.91
C LEU A 98 -6.66 -26.52 1.51
N ALA A 99 -6.89 -25.94 2.69
CA ALA A 99 -5.91 -25.11 3.41
C ALA A 99 -4.66 -25.90 3.85
N GLY A 100 -4.77 -27.21 4.04
CA GLY A 100 -3.65 -28.11 4.36
C GLY A 100 -2.92 -28.68 3.14
N SER A 101 -3.47 -28.51 1.93
CA SER A 101 -2.91 -29.06 0.69
C SER A 101 -1.84 -28.15 0.06
N ASP A 102 -1.10 -28.64 -0.94
CA ASP A 102 -0.12 -27.82 -1.67
C ASP A 102 -0.75 -26.70 -2.50
N ILE A 103 -2.01 -26.87 -2.94
CA ILE A 103 -2.78 -25.84 -3.64
C ILE A 103 -2.91 -24.59 -2.77
N SER A 104 -2.92 -24.75 -1.45
CA SER A 104 -3.04 -23.63 -0.51
C SER A 104 -1.92 -22.57 -0.62
N LYS A 105 -0.76 -22.95 -1.17
CA LYS A 105 0.42 -22.08 -1.32
C LYS A 105 0.37 -21.21 -2.58
N LEU A 106 -0.57 -21.48 -3.50
CA LEU A 106 -0.71 -20.72 -4.74
C LEU A 106 -1.28 -19.34 -4.45
N GLN A 107 -0.72 -18.33 -5.13
CA GLN A 107 -1.27 -16.99 -5.24
C GLN A 107 -2.12 -16.94 -6.52
N GLN A 108 -3.30 -16.32 -6.47
CA GLN A 108 -4.14 -16.08 -7.65
C GLN A 108 -3.93 -14.70 -8.24
#